data_AF-A0A917TVU7-F1
#
_entry.id   AF-A0A917TVU7-F1
#
_cell.length_a   1.000
_cell.length_b   1.000
_cell.length_c   1.000
_cell.angle_alpha   90.00
_cell.angle_beta   90.00
_cell.angle_gamma   90.00
#
_symmetry.space_group_name_H-M   'P 1'
#
loop_
_entity.id
_entity.type
_entity.pdbx_description
1 polymer ?
#
loop_
_entity_poly.entity_id
_entity_poly.type
_entity_poly.pdbx_seq_one_letter_code
_entity_poly.pdbx_strand_id
1 'polypeptide(L)' 'MGKLATKSTFGHTGFTGTSLLVHPTRKLVLVLLSNRAHPNWSWANPDPIRVAVANLLT' A
#
# COMPACT_ATOMS: atom_id res chain seq x y z
N MET A 1 0.93 2.10 4.57
CA MET A 1 2.03 2.58 3.69
C MET A 1 3.36 2.79 4.41
N GLY A 2 3.49 2.46 5.70
CA GLY A 2 4.78 2.32 6.38
C GLY A 2 5.68 3.55 6.31
N LYS A 3 7.01 3.30 6.31
CA LYS A 3 8.04 4.35 6.26
C LYS A 3 8.07 5.15 4.94
N LEU A 4 7.38 4.69 3.89
CA LEU A 4 7.22 5.45 2.64
C LEU A 4 6.18 6.57 2.76
N ALA A 5 5.33 6.57 3.78
CA ALA A 5 4.34 7.62 3.99
C ALA A 5 5.01 8.88 4.55
N THR A 6 5.43 9.78 3.66
CA THR A 6 6.02 11.08 4.01
C THR A 6 5.16 12.23 3.53
N LYS A 7 5.45 13.46 3.97
CA LYS A 7 4.73 14.68 3.54
C LYS A 7 4.71 14.88 2.02
N SER A 8 5.71 14.34 1.31
CA SER A 8 5.84 14.45 -0.15
C SER A 8 5.13 13.34 -0.94
N THR A 9 4.62 12.31 -0.24
CA THR A 9 4.02 11.15 -0.91
C THR A 9 2.52 11.32 -1.10
N PHE A 10 2.02 10.75 -2.19
CA PHE A 10 0.60 10.73 -2.50
C PHE A 10 0.21 9.37 -3.07
N GLY A 11 -1.08 9.03 -3.00
CA GLY A 11 -1.55 7.71 -3.40
C GLY A 11 -2.97 7.43 -2.94
N HIS A 12 -3.38 6.17 -3.12
CA HIS A 12 -4.72 5.71 -2.74
C HIS A 12 -4.68 4.26 -2.26
N THR A 13 -5.47 3.96 -1.23
CA THR A 13 -5.74 2.59 -0.78
C THR A 13 -7.09 2.15 -1.28
N GLY A 14 -7.11 1.10 -2.10
CA GLY A 14 -8.32 0.46 -2.56
C GLY A 14 -8.95 -0.41 -1.48
N PHE A 15 -10.29 -0.41 -1.47
CA PHE A 15 -11.11 -1.21 -0.56
C PHE A 15 -10.84 -2.71 -0.68
N THR A 16 -10.65 -3.20 -1.90
CA THR A 16 -10.42 -4.62 -2.20
C THR A 16 -8.98 -5.06 -1.99
N GLY A 17 -8.10 -4.20 -1.46
CA GLY A 17 -6.71 -4.55 -1.13
C GLY A 17 -5.67 -3.89 -2.05
N THR A 18 -6.04 -3.56 -3.29
CA THR A 18 -5.19 -2.80 -4.21
C THR A 18 -4.72 -1.49 -3.59
N SER A 19 -3.51 -1.03 -3.92
CA SER A 19 -3.04 0.27 -3.45
C SER A 19 -1.91 0.82 -4.31
N LEU A 20 -1.82 2.15 -4.35
CA LEU A 20 -0.80 2.91 -5.06
C LEU A 20 -0.18 3.94 -4.12
N LEU A 21 1.15 4.09 -4.18
CA LEU A 21 1.88 5.18 -3.56
C LEU A 21 2.96 5.68 -4.52
N VAL A 22 3.08 7.01 -4.62
CA VAL A 22 4.12 7.71 -5.37
C VAL A 22 4.99 8.47 -4.39
N HIS A 23 6.30 8.26 -4.46
CA HIS A 23 7.29 8.99 -3.69
C HIS A 23 8.20 9.79 -4.64
N PRO A 24 7.87 11.06 -4.94
CA PRO A 24 8.54 11.85 -5.99
C PRO A 24 10.02 12.07 -5.69
N THR A 25 10.38 12.41 -4.45
CA THR A 25 11.78 12.65 -4.05
C THR A 25 12.67 11.42 -4.24
N ARG A 26 12.10 10.20 -4.13
CA ARG A 26 12.82 8.94 -4.31
C ARG A 26 12.67 8.36 -5.72
N LYS A 27 11.93 9.03 -6.61
CA LYS A 27 11.56 8.53 -7.94
C LYS A 27 11.00 7.11 -7.90
N LEU A 28 10.18 6.82 -6.90
CA LEU A 28 9.64 5.49 -6.63
C LEU A 28 8.12 5.50 -6.78
N VAL A 29 7.60 4.46 -7.44
CA VAL A 29 6.18 4.12 -7.43
C VAL A 29 6.03 2.72 -6.85
N LEU A 30 5.21 2.59 -5.81
CA LEU A 30 4.81 1.30 -5.24
C LEU A 30 3.36 1.02 -5.66
N VAL A 31 3.17 -0.08 -6.38
CA VAL A 31 1.86 -0.64 -6.70
C VAL A 31 1.74 -2.00 -6.04
N LEU A 32 0.70 -2.18 -5.22
CA LEU A 32 0.35 -3.48 -4.66
C LEU A 32 -1.00 -3.91 -5.25
N LEU A 33 -0.97 -5.00 -6.01
CA LEU A 33 -2.15 -5.62 -6.60
C LEU A 33 -2.53 -6.83 -5.76
N SER A 34 -3.47 -6.63 -4.82
CA SER A 34 -4.02 -7.69 -4.00
C SER A 34 -5.55 -7.66 -4.05
N ASN A 35 -6.17 -8.78 -3.70
CA ASN A 35 -7.62 -8.90 -3.62
C ASN A 35 -8.01 -9.53 -2.28
N ARG A 36 -8.88 -8.86 -1.52
CA ARG A 36 -9.41 -9.32 -0.24
C ARG A 36 -10.90 -9.63 -0.25
N ALA A 37 -11.53 -9.82 -1.40
CA ALA A 37 -12.99 -9.91 -1.49
C ALA A 37 -13.60 -11.25 -1.03
N HIS A 38 -12.82 -12.33 -0.87
CA HIS A 38 -13.36 -13.66 -0.58
C HIS A 38 -12.85 -14.26 0.74
N PRO A 39 -13.71 -14.67 1.69
CA PRO A 39 -15.17 -14.81 1.55
C PRO A 39 -16.01 -13.53 1.79
N ASN A 40 -15.44 -12.48 2.37
CA ASN A 40 -16.08 -11.15 2.54
C ASN A 40 -14.98 -10.07 2.61
N TRP A 41 -15.19 -8.89 3.19
CA TRP A 41 -14.12 -7.89 3.33
C TRP A 41 -13.41 -7.91 4.69
N SER A 42 -14.01 -8.55 5.70
CA SER A 42 -13.50 -8.54 7.08
C SER A 42 -12.52 -9.68 7.37
N TRP A 43 -12.52 -10.75 6.58
CA TRP A 43 -11.62 -11.90 6.78
C TRP A 43 -10.13 -11.59 6.56
N ALA A 44 -9.77 -10.51 5.85
CA ALA A 44 -8.38 -10.17 5.57
C ALA A 44 -8.12 -8.66 5.74
N ASN A 45 -7.00 -8.34 6.40
CA ASN A 45 -6.50 -6.98 6.53
C ASN A 45 -5.30 -6.76 5.59
N PRO A 46 -5.40 -5.86 4.58
CA PRO A 46 -4.30 -5.59 3.67
C PRO A 46 -3.25 -4.62 4.23
N ASP A 47 -3.50 -3.96 5.36
CA ASP A 47 -2.59 -2.93 5.89
C ASP A 47 -1.23 -3.47 6.36
N PRO A 48 -1.13 -4.64 7.04
CA PRO A 48 0.15 -5.22 7.41
C PRO A 48 1.07 -5.44 6.20
N ILE A 49 0.55 -6.00 5.10
CA ILE A 49 1.36 -6.25 3.90
C ILE A 49 1.75 -4.94 3.21
N ARG A 50 0.86 -3.93 3.17
CA ARG A 50 1.18 -2.59 2.65
C ARG A 50 2.30 -1.93 3.45
N VAL A 51 2.33 -2.10 4.77
CA VAL A 51 3.40 -1.58 5.63
C VAL A 51 4.69 -2.37 5.44
N ALA A 52 4.63 -3.70 5.43
CA ALA A 52 5.79 -4.56 5.29
C ALA A 52 6.54 -4.28 3.98
N VAL A 53 5.83 -4.28 2.84
CA VAL A 53 6.42 -4.01 1.53
C VAL A 53 7.01 -2.59 1.48
N ALA A 54 6.30 -1.59 1.99
CA ALA A 54 6.81 -0.23 2.03
C ALA A 54 8.12 -0.11 2.84
N ASN A 55 8.22 -0.82 3.96
CA ASN A 55 9.42 -0.82 4.80
C ASN A 55 10.61 -1.57 4.18
N LEU A 56 10.38 -2.52 3.28
CA LEU A 56 11.46 -3.19 2.54
C LEU A 56 12.10 -2.29 1.48
N LEU A 57 11.38 -1.25 1.05
CA LEU A 57 11.81 -0.32 0.01
C LEU A 57 12.40 0.97 0.58
N THR A 58 12.53 1.11 1.90
CA THR A 58 13.16 2.29 2.52
C THR A 58 14.66 2.17 2.66
#